data_AF-A0A1D8A2P5-F1
#
_entry.id   AF-A0A1D8A2P5-F1
#
_cell.length_a   1.000
_cell.length_b   1.000
_cell.length_c   1.000
_cell.angle_alpha   90.00
_cell.angle_beta   90.00
_cell.angle_gamma   90.00
#
_symmetry.space_group_name_H-M   'P 1'
#
loop_
_entity.id
_entity.type
_entity.pdbx_description
1 polymer ?
#
loop_
_entity_poly.entity_id
_entity_poly.type
_entity_poly.pdbx_seq_one_letter_code
_entity_poly.pdbx_strand_id
1 'polypeptide(L)'
;MARKHKIVTIDAEGRDKGKSFLIVEKSAWDSEKWATRALLTLSKAGVEVPDDVMQAGAIGLLAIGLDAFRQLSFDEAEPLLAEMVACIHFVPDAAAKDPMTGRPMTRGLIMPTEVNDGDIEEVPTLLKLRAEALELHVGFSISAAISTLMAMTARNSSRPRTQTSPDPAEPPLEQVEPA
;
A
#
# COMPACT_ATOMS: atom_id res chain seq x y z
N MET A 1 3.41 4.02 -27.56
CA MET A 1 3.11 4.97 -26.47
C MET A 1 4.30 5.02 -25.52
N ALA A 2 4.64 6.19 -24.96
CA ALA A 2 5.70 6.29 -23.95
C ALA A 2 5.21 5.75 -22.59
N ARG A 3 6.08 5.08 -21.83
CA ARG A 3 5.78 4.56 -20.49
C ARG A 3 5.43 5.69 -19.52
N LYS A 4 4.53 5.45 -18.57
CA LYS A 4 4.21 6.43 -17.52
C LYS A 4 5.45 6.67 -16.65
N HIS A 5 5.53 7.88 -16.11
CA HIS A 5 6.59 8.25 -15.19
C HIS A 5 6.09 9.33 -14.23
N LYS A 6 6.72 9.41 -13.06
CA LYS A 6 6.40 10.39 -12.02
C LYS A 6 7.69 10.83 -11.33
N ILE A 7 7.83 12.12 -11.10
CA ILE A 7 8.87 12.67 -10.22
C ILE A 7 8.28 12.85 -8.84
N VAL A 8 8.99 12.35 -7.83
CA VAL A 8 8.62 12.49 -6.42
C VAL A 8 9.74 13.25 -5.72
N THR A 9 9.40 14.43 -5.20
CA THR A 9 10.28 15.22 -4.33
C THR A 9 9.89 14.97 -2.87
N ILE A 10 10.90 14.85 -2.01
CA ILE A 10 10.68 14.60 -0.59
C ILE A 10 10.61 15.94 0.15
N ASP A 11 9.41 16.26 0.64
CA ASP A 11 9.17 17.53 1.36
C ASP A 11 9.30 17.39 2.89
N ALA A 12 9.28 16.14 3.39
CA ALA A 12 9.39 15.87 4.82
C ALA A 12 10.75 16.33 5.37
N GLU A 13 10.75 16.87 6.59
CA GLU A 13 12.00 17.19 7.30
C GLU A 13 12.84 15.93 7.51
N GLY A 14 14.14 16.04 7.28
CA GLY A 14 15.06 14.90 7.34
C GLY A 14 16.24 15.06 6.37
N ARG A 15 17.07 14.02 6.28
CA ARG A 15 18.24 13.98 5.40
C ARG A 15 17.86 13.85 3.92
N ASP A 16 16.70 13.26 3.65
CA ASP A 16 16.19 13.11 2.29
C ASP A 16 15.43 14.35 1.79
N LYS A 17 15.22 15.38 2.62
CA LYS A 17 14.48 16.58 2.23
C LYS A 17 15.07 17.25 0.98
N GLY A 18 14.21 17.54 0.01
CA GLY A 18 14.58 18.14 -1.28
C GLY A 18 15.14 17.15 -2.30
N LYS A 19 15.47 15.91 -1.91
CA LYS A 19 15.85 14.87 -2.87
C LYS A 19 14.68 14.57 -3.79
N SER A 20 14.99 14.32 -5.05
CA SER A 20 14.00 14.00 -6.07
C SER A 20 14.31 12.66 -6.72
N PHE A 21 13.25 11.90 -7.00
CA PHE A 21 13.33 10.56 -7.56
C PHE A 21 12.38 10.44 -8.75
N LEU A 22 12.87 9.87 -9.85
CA LEU A 22 12.06 9.53 -11.01
C LEU A 22 11.64 8.06 -10.92
N ILE A 23 10.33 7.83 -10.91
CA ILE A 23 9.73 6.51 -10.97
C ILE A 23 9.24 6.29 -12.40
N VAL A 24 9.63 5.17 -13.01
CA VAL A 24 9.26 4.81 -14.38
C VAL A 24 8.47 3.52 -14.38
N GLU A 25 7.36 3.48 -15.11
CA GLU A 25 6.56 2.28 -15.27
C GLU A 25 7.40 1.13 -15.88
N LYS A 26 7.31 -0.04 -15.24
CA LYS A 26 7.91 -1.29 -15.70
C LYS A 26 7.29 -1.74 -17.03
N SER A 27 8.01 -2.58 -17.77
CA SER A 27 7.43 -3.20 -18.97
C SER A 27 6.30 -4.15 -18.59
N ALA A 28 5.37 -4.44 -19.51
CA ALA A 28 4.29 -5.40 -19.25
C ALA A 28 4.81 -6.77 -18.77
N TRP A 29 5.91 -7.25 -19.36
CA TRP A 29 6.58 -8.49 -18.97
C TRP A 29 7.13 -8.46 -17.55
N ASP A 30 7.81 -7.37 -17.18
CA ASP A 30 8.36 -7.25 -15.83
C ASP A 30 7.24 -7.11 -14.79
N SER A 31 6.17 -6.37 -15.13
CA SER A 31 5.00 -6.20 -14.28
C SER A 31 4.24 -7.52 -14.07
N GLU A 32 4.00 -8.28 -15.14
CA GLU A 32 3.36 -9.60 -15.07
C GLU A 32 4.19 -10.59 -14.24
N LYS A 33 5.50 -10.63 -14.47
CA LYS A 33 6.42 -11.50 -13.73
C LYS A 33 6.42 -11.17 -12.24
N TRP A 34 6.49 -9.88 -11.89
CA TRP A 34 6.43 -9.45 -10.50
C TRP A 34 5.07 -9.78 -9.87
N ALA A 35 3.96 -9.45 -10.54
CA ALA A 35 2.61 -9.67 -10.04
C ALA A 35 2.31 -11.15 -9.82
N THR A 36 2.74 -12.02 -10.75
CA THR A 36 2.58 -13.47 -10.63
C THR A 36 3.37 -14.00 -9.43
N ARG A 37 4.63 -13.56 -9.26
CA ARG A 37 5.43 -13.95 -8.09
C ARG A 37 4.79 -13.48 -6.79
N ALA A 38 4.34 -12.23 -6.73
CA ALA A 38 3.66 -11.70 -5.57
C ALA A 38 2.41 -12.53 -5.24
N LEU A 39 1.55 -12.80 -6.22
CA LEU A 39 0.34 -13.59 -6.04
C LEU A 39 0.63 -15.01 -5.53
N LEU A 40 1.58 -15.72 -6.15
CA LEU A 40 1.93 -17.08 -5.75
C LEU A 40 2.55 -17.13 -4.35
N THR A 41 3.40 -16.17 -4.02
CA THR A 41 4.01 -16.01 -2.71
C THR A 41 2.94 -15.74 -1.63
N LEU A 42 1.99 -14.84 -1.90
CA LEU A 42 0.86 -14.56 -1.02
C LEU A 42 -0.06 -15.79 -0.84
N SER A 43 -0.34 -16.51 -1.92
CA SER A 43 -1.18 -17.71 -1.89
C SER A 43 -0.56 -18.83 -1.04
N LYS A 44 0.76 -19.07 -1.19
CA LYS A 44 1.49 -20.04 -0.35
C LYS A 44 1.45 -19.66 1.13
N ALA A 45 1.48 -18.37 1.43
CA ALA A 45 1.43 -17.84 2.78
C ALA A 45 0.05 -17.92 3.42
N GLY A 46 -0.90 -18.70 2.88
CA GLY A 46 -2.23 -18.90 3.49
C GLY A 46 -3.08 -17.64 3.56
N VAL A 47 -2.76 -16.63 2.74
CA VAL A 47 -3.53 -15.39 2.68
C VAL A 47 -4.76 -15.67 1.82
N GLU A 48 -5.86 -16.01 2.47
CA GLU A 48 -7.16 -16.05 1.80
C GLU A 48 -7.58 -14.63 1.44
N VAL A 49 -7.95 -14.44 0.18
CA VAL A 49 -8.48 -13.19 -0.35
C VAL A 49 -9.99 -13.34 -0.41
N PRO A 50 -10.75 -12.87 0.60
CA PRO A 50 -12.19 -13.03 0.57
C PRO A 50 -12.82 -12.16 -0.54
N ASP A 51 -13.97 -12.59 -1.08
CA ASP A 51 -14.58 -11.98 -2.27
C ASP A 51 -14.96 -10.49 -2.07
N ASP A 52 -15.27 -10.11 -0.83
CA ASP A 52 -15.56 -8.73 -0.41
C ASP A 52 -14.31 -7.83 -0.52
N VAL A 53 -13.14 -8.40 -0.28
CA VAL A 53 -11.84 -7.74 -0.41
C VAL A 53 -11.44 -7.58 -1.87
N MET A 54 -11.80 -8.52 -2.76
CA MET A 54 -11.66 -8.34 -4.21
C MET A 54 -12.53 -7.20 -4.75
N GLN A 55 -13.73 -7.01 -4.17
CA GLN A 55 -14.64 -5.92 -4.52
C GLN A 55 -14.22 -4.58 -3.89
N ALA A 56 -13.49 -4.59 -2.78
CA ALA A 56 -13.02 -3.39 -2.07
C ALA A 56 -11.85 -2.66 -2.77
N GLY A 57 -11.33 -3.21 -3.88
CA GLY A 57 -10.25 -2.61 -4.66
C GLY A 57 -8.99 -2.37 -3.84
N ALA A 58 -8.45 -1.15 -3.90
CA ALA A 58 -7.20 -0.77 -3.22
C ALA A 58 -7.21 -1.01 -1.70
N ILE A 59 -8.38 -0.89 -1.06
CA ILE A 59 -8.57 -1.07 0.38
C ILE A 59 -8.41 -2.53 0.77
N GLY A 60 -8.99 -3.42 -0.04
CA GLY A 60 -8.87 -4.85 0.15
C GLY A 60 -7.42 -5.32 0.01
N LEU A 61 -6.71 -4.80 -1.00
CA LEU A 61 -5.31 -5.14 -1.22
C LEU A 61 -4.40 -4.72 -0.06
N LEU A 62 -4.70 -3.58 0.60
CA LEU A 62 -3.93 -3.14 1.76
C LEU A 62 -4.14 -4.04 2.99
N ALA A 63 -5.38 -4.45 3.27
CA ALA A 63 -5.70 -5.36 4.37
C ALA A 63 -5.02 -6.74 4.17
N ILE A 64 -5.10 -7.28 2.95
CA ILE A 64 -4.36 -8.48 2.53
C ILE A 64 -2.86 -8.29 2.70
N GLY A 65 -2.33 -7.15 2.26
CA GLY A 65 -0.89 -6.88 2.31
C GLY A 65 -0.34 -6.90 3.74
N LEU A 66 -1.10 -6.38 4.71
CA LEU A 66 -0.69 -6.39 6.12
C LEU A 66 -0.73 -7.79 6.74
N ASP A 67 -1.76 -8.58 6.42
CA ASP A 67 -1.88 -9.97 6.87
C ASP A 67 -0.85 -10.88 6.20
N ALA A 68 -0.50 -10.60 4.95
CA ALA A 68 0.56 -11.27 4.22
C ALA A 68 1.93 -11.09 4.86
N PHE A 69 2.25 -9.89 5.35
CA PHE A 69 3.51 -9.67 6.07
C PHE A 69 3.62 -10.48 7.36
N ARG A 70 2.51 -10.99 7.94
CA ARG A 70 2.58 -11.89 9.10
C ARG A 70 2.98 -13.32 8.74
N GLN A 71 2.70 -13.75 7.52
CA GLN A 71 2.87 -15.15 7.09
C GLN A 71 4.06 -15.34 6.15
N LEU A 72 4.57 -14.26 5.55
CA LEU A 72 5.74 -14.28 4.69
C LEU A 72 7.06 -14.21 5.48
N SER A 73 8.00 -15.06 5.09
CA SER A 73 9.39 -14.92 5.53
C SER A 73 10.07 -13.73 4.85
N PHE A 74 11.11 -13.19 5.46
CA PHE A 74 11.90 -12.11 4.85
C PHE A 74 12.48 -12.52 3.49
N ASP A 75 13.00 -13.75 3.38
CA ASP A 75 13.58 -14.28 2.14
C ASP A 75 12.59 -14.34 0.97
N GLU A 76 11.28 -14.48 1.27
CA GLU A 76 10.22 -14.47 0.26
C GLU A 76 9.79 -13.04 -0.10
N ALA A 77 9.78 -12.13 0.88
CA ALA A 77 9.32 -10.75 0.69
C ALA A 77 10.41 -9.83 0.10
N GLU A 78 11.67 -10.00 0.51
CA GLU A 78 12.81 -9.18 0.09
C GLU A 78 12.92 -9.03 -1.44
N PRO A 79 12.89 -10.11 -2.25
CA PRO A 79 13.09 -9.96 -3.69
C PRO A 79 11.90 -9.26 -4.38
N LEU A 80 10.70 -9.32 -3.81
CA LEU A 80 9.54 -8.56 -4.30
C LEU A 80 9.70 -7.06 -3.99
N LEU A 81 10.14 -6.75 -2.77
CA LEU A 81 10.38 -5.36 -2.32
C LEU A 81 11.59 -4.72 -3.01
N ALA A 82 12.62 -5.50 -3.32
CA ALA A 82 13.79 -5.08 -4.08
C ALA A 82 13.42 -4.73 -5.53
N GLU A 83 12.54 -5.51 -6.14
CA GLU A 83 12.09 -5.23 -7.51
C GLU A 83 11.20 -3.97 -7.59
N MET A 84 10.47 -3.62 -6.53
CA MET A 84 9.73 -2.36 -6.46
C MET A 84 10.66 -1.14 -6.50
N VAL A 85 11.85 -1.22 -5.90
CA VAL A 85 12.81 -0.11 -5.95
C VAL A 85 13.63 -0.04 -7.24
N ALA A 86 13.68 -1.13 -8.01
CA ALA A 86 14.42 -1.18 -9.28
C ALA A 86 13.87 -0.24 -10.36
N CYS A 87 12.63 0.24 -10.22
CA CYS A 87 12.02 1.20 -11.14
C CYS A 87 12.25 2.68 -10.76
N ILE A 88 12.95 2.91 -9.65
CA ILE A 88 13.24 4.23 -9.10
C ILE A 88 14.65 4.65 -9.52
N HIS A 89 14.76 5.90 -9.95
CA HIS A 89 16.02 6.54 -10.33
C HIS A 89 16.21 7.80 -9.50
N PHE A 90 17.44 8.06 -9.08
CA PHE A 90 17.78 9.29 -8.39
C PHE A 90 17.90 10.44 -9.40
N VAL A 91 17.47 11.64 -8.99
CA VAL A 91 17.62 12.90 -9.73
C VAL A 91 18.65 13.75 -8.98
N PRO A 92 19.94 13.71 -9.36
CA PRO A 92 21.00 14.43 -8.64
C PRO A 92 20.82 15.94 -8.69
N ASP A 93 20.37 16.44 -9.83
CA ASP A 93 20.09 17.85 -10.06
C ASP A 93 18.81 17.97 -10.87
N ALA A 94 17.76 18.54 -10.25
CA ALA A 94 16.48 18.75 -10.89
C ALA A 94 16.52 19.82 -11.99
N ALA A 95 17.53 20.70 -11.99
CA ALA A 95 17.73 21.72 -13.02
C ALA A 95 18.42 21.15 -14.26
N ALA A 96 19.27 20.13 -14.11
CA ALA A 96 19.95 19.47 -15.21
C ALA A 96 18.96 18.63 -16.03
N LYS A 97 18.80 18.95 -17.31
CA LYS A 97 17.90 18.25 -18.23
C LYS A 97 18.66 17.50 -19.31
N ASP A 98 18.18 16.31 -19.63
CA ASP A 98 18.59 15.54 -20.80
C ASP A 98 18.24 16.32 -22.08
N PRO A 99 19.21 16.66 -22.93
CA PRO A 99 18.98 17.41 -24.17
C PRO A 99 18.06 16.71 -25.18
N MET A 100 17.98 15.38 -25.15
CA MET A 100 17.16 14.60 -26.09
C MET A 100 15.71 14.46 -25.63
N THR A 101 15.50 14.31 -24.32
CA THR A 101 14.15 14.05 -23.77
C THR A 101 13.53 15.25 -23.07
N GLY A 102 14.31 16.28 -22.73
CA GLY A 102 13.90 17.45 -21.96
C GLY A 102 13.56 17.15 -20.49
N ARG A 103 13.83 15.92 -20.03
CA ARG A 103 13.53 15.42 -18.67
C ARG A 103 14.73 15.67 -17.75
N PRO A 104 14.55 15.69 -16.42
CA PRO A 104 15.68 15.72 -15.50
C PRO A 104 16.65 14.57 -15.77
N MET A 105 17.96 14.85 -15.68
CA MET A 105 18.97 13.81 -15.75
C MET A 105 18.81 12.88 -14.55
N THR A 106 18.88 11.57 -14.81
CA THR A 106 18.68 10.56 -13.77
C THR A 106 19.77 9.50 -13.83
N ARG A 107 19.96 8.81 -12.71
CA ARG A 107 20.80 7.61 -12.61
C ARG A 107 20.14 6.56 -11.73
N GLY A 108 20.62 5.32 -11.82
CA GLY A 108 20.20 4.27 -10.88
C GLY A 108 20.47 4.66 -9.43
N LEU A 109 19.67 4.09 -8.52
CA LEU A 109 19.86 4.25 -7.08
C LEU A 109 21.19 3.65 -6.64
N ILE A 110 21.94 4.40 -5.84
CA ILE A 110 23.07 3.90 -5.06
C ILE A 110 22.50 3.33 -3.77
N MET A 111 22.69 2.03 -3.60
CA MET A 111 22.31 1.31 -2.38
C MET A 111 23.34 1.58 -1.28
N PRO A 112 22.93 1.52 0.00
CA PRO A 112 23.85 1.70 1.11
C PRO A 112 24.95 0.63 1.09
N THR A 113 26.15 1.04 1.50
CA THR A 113 27.34 0.20 1.69
C THR A 113 27.98 0.55 3.03
N GLU A 114 29.02 -0.17 3.44
CA GLU A 114 29.75 0.13 4.70
C GLU A 114 30.32 1.57 4.76
N VAL A 115 30.47 2.23 3.61
CA VAL A 115 31.11 3.55 3.48
C VAL A 115 30.18 4.65 2.96
N ASN A 116 28.92 4.33 2.63
CA ASN A 116 27.98 5.28 2.03
C ASN A 116 26.54 4.93 2.41
N ASP A 117 25.78 5.91 2.89
CA ASP A 117 24.38 5.76 3.32
C ASP A 117 23.38 5.57 2.17
N GLY A 118 23.84 5.66 0.92
CA GLY A 118 23.02 5.52 -0.29
C GLY A 118 22.23 6.78 -0.64
N ASP A 119 21.41 6.70 -1.68
CA ASP A 119 20.58 7.85 -2.10
C ASP A 119 19.36 8.07 -1.21
N ILE A 120 18.87 7.00 -0.57
CA ILE A 120 17.70 7.01 0.31
C ILE A 120 18.20 6.74 1.72
N GLU A 121 18.17 7.76 2.57
CA GLU A 121 18.75 7.69 3.92
C GLU A 121 17.69 7.46 5.00
N GLU A 122 16.41 7.58 4.66
CA GLU A 122 15.31 7.52 5.62
C GLU A 122 14.26 6.46 5.23
N VAL A 123 13.86 5.64 6.21
CA VAL A 123 12.83 4.61 6.02
C VAL A 123 11.51 5.19 5.51
N PRO A 124 10.99 6.34 6.02
CA PRO A 124 9.78 6.95 5.47
C PRO A 124 9.89 7.29 3.98
N THR A 125 11.05 7.74 3.51
CA THR A 125 11.31 7.99 2.08
C THR A 125 11.19 6.71 1.27
N LEU A 126 11.82 5.62 1.72
CA LEU A 126 11.75 4.32 1.06
C LEU A 126 10.31 3.80 0.95
N LEU A 127 9.53 3.92 2.02
CA LEU A 127 8.13 3.52 2.05
C LEU A 127 7.27 4.38 1.12
N LYS A 128 7.47 5.70 1.12
CA LYS A 128 6.80 6.63 0.19
C LYS A 128 7.08 6.26 -1.25
N LEU A 129 8.34 6.06 -1.61
CA LEU A 129 8.71 5.73 -2.99
C LEU A 129 8.14 4.38 -3.45
N ARG A 130 8.09 3.37 -2.56
CA ARG A 130 7.42 2.10 -2.85
C ARG A 130 5.92 2.26 -3.08
N ALA A 131 5.25 3.11 -2.29
CA ALA A 131 3.83 3.39 -2.47
C ALA A 131 3.56 4.08 -3.81
N GLU A 132 4.39 5.07 -4.16
CA GLU A 132 4.31 5.81 -5.43
C GLU A 132 4.60 4.90 -6.64
N ALA A 133 5.57 3.98 -6.51
CA ALA A 133 5.86 2.97 -7.52
C ALA A 133 4.69 2.00 -7.69
N LEU A 134 4.06 1.54 -6.61
CA LEU A 134 2.89 0.68 -6.71
C LEU A 134 1.75 1.43 -7.42
N GLU A 135 1.42 2.64 -6.97
CA GLU A 135 0.37 3.49 -7.56
C GLU A 135 0.56 3.72 -9.06
N LEU A 136 1.80 3.97 -9.50
CA LEU A 136 2.12 4.12 -10.92
C LEU A 136 1.79 2.86 -11.74
N HIS A 137 2.05 1.66 -11.18
CA HIS A 137 1.87 0.38 -11.87
C HIS A 137 0.44 -0.17 -11.80
N VAL A 138 -0.24 -0.05 -10.66
CA VAL A 138 -1.59 -0.60 -10.45
C VAL A 138 -2.70 0.42 -10.73
N GLY A 139 -2.36 1.71 -10.84
CA GLY A 139 -3.29 2.78 -11.21
C GLY A 139 -4.22 3.24 -10.10
N PHE A 140 -3.93 2.93 -8.83
CA PHE A 140 -4.71 3.41 -7.68
C PHE A 140 -3.81 3.77 -6.49
N SER A 141 -4.26 4.73 -5.68
CA SER A 141 -3.48 5.26 -4.56
C SER A 141 -3.66 4.45 -3.28
N ILE A 142 -2.55 4.00 -2.68
CA ILE A 142 -2.53 3.36 -1.36
C ILE A 142 -3.04 4.33 -0.28
N SER A 143 -2.68 5.61 -0.36
CA SER A 143 -3.13 6.62 0.61
C SER A 143 -4.64 6.84 0.54
N ALA A 144 -5.22 6.84 -0.67
CA ALA A 144 -6.67 6.89 -0.85
C ALA A 144 -7.34 5.63 -0.26
N ALA A 145 -6.70 4.46 -0.42
CA ALA A 145 -7.16 3.22 0.19
C ALA A 145 -7.14 3.28 1.72
N ILE A 146 -6.03 3.70 2.33
CA ILE A 146 -5.90 3.86 3.79
C ILE A 146 -6.94 4.85 4.33
N SER A 147 -7.10 5.99 3.67
CA SER A 147 -8.07 7.02 4.09
C SER A 147 -9.50 6.48 4.06
N THR A 148 -9.83 5.71 3.02
CA THR A 148 -11.15 5.08 2.90
C THR A 148 -11.35 3.99 3.95
N LEU A 149 -10.32 3.17 4.22
CA LEU A 149 -10.34 2.16 5.28
C LEU A 149 -10.61 2.81 6.64
N MET A 150 -9.85 3.86 7.00
CA MET A 150 -10.03 4.59 8.27
C MET A 150 -11.43 5.19 8.38
N ALA A 151 -11.97 5.74 7.29
CA ALA A 151 -13.34 6.23 7.25
C ALA A 151 -14.37 5.11 7.41
N MET A 152 -14.11 3.89 6.92
CA MET A 152 -14.97 2.72 7.15
C MET A 152 -14.91 2.25 8.61
N THR A 153 -13.73 2.21 9.23
CA THR A 153 -13.58 1.81 10.64
C THR A 153 -14.25 2.81 11.58
N ALA A 154 -14.11 4.12 11.31
CA ALA A 154 -14.79 5.19 12.07
C ALA A 154 -16.32 5.15 11.91
N ARG A 155 -16.84 4.73 10.76
CA ARG A 155 -18.29 4.52 10.54
C ARG A 155 -18.81 3.29 11.27
N ASN A 156 -18.01 2.24 11.41
CA ASN A 156 -18.43 1.02 12.09
C ASN A 156 -18.43 1.16 13.63
N SER A 157 -17.55 2.01 14.19
CA SER A 157 -17.53 2.33 15.62
C SER A 157 -18.64 3.27 16.07
N SER A 158 -19.31 3.95 15.14
CA SER A 158 -20.38 4.93 15.39
C SER A 158 -21.80 4.40 15.15
N ARG A 159 -21.97 3.10 14.83
CA ARG A 159 -23.31 2.49 14.80
C ARG A 159 -23.88 2.47 16.23
N PRO A 160 -25.02 3.14 16.50
CA PRO A 160 -25.75 2.93 17.75
C PRO A 160 -26.11 1.46 17.82
N ARG A 161 -25.71 0.77 18.90
CA ARG A 161 -26.26 -0.55 19.19
C ARG A 161 -27.74 -0.33 19.47
N THR A 162 -28.62 -0.61 18.51
CA THR A 162 -30.05 -0.70 18.80
C THR A 162 -30.21 -1.89 19.74
N GLN A 163 -30.32 -1.57 21.04
CA GLN A 163 -30.56 -2.53 22.10
C GLN A 163 -32.02 -2.97 21.96
N THR A 164 -32.28 -4.02 21.21
CA THR A 164 -33.59 -4.69 21.23
C THR A 164 -33.63 -5.56 22.50
N SER A 165 -34.08 -4.98 23.61
CA SER A 165 -34.56 -5.78 24.73
C SER A 165 -35.91 -6.40 24.36
N PRO A 166 -36.13 -7.70 24.55
CA PRO A 166 -37.48 -8.25 24.56
C PRO A 166 -38.17 -7.83 25.87
N ASP A 167 -39.40 -7.32 25.78
CA ASP A 167 -40.28 -7.09 26.93
C ASP A 167 -40.49 -8.39 27.71
N PRO A 168 -40.46 -8.38 29.06
CA PRO A 168 -40.81 -9.56 29.85
C PRO A 168 -42.31 -9.80 29.73
N ALA A 169 -42.70 -10.99 29.28
CA ALA A 169 -44.09 -11.42 29.25
C ALA A 169 -44.68 -11.42 30.68
N GLU A 170 -45.79 -10.69 30.85
CA GLU A 170 -46.59 -10.65 32.06
C GLU A 170 -47.23 -12.03 32.31
N PRO A 171 -47.17 -12.61 33.52
CA PRO A 171 -47.80 -13.90 33.79
C PRO A 171 -49.32 -13.75 33.92
N PRO A 172 -50.12 -14.78 33.55
CA PRO A 172 -51.57 -14.69 33.56
C PRO A 172 -52.11 -14.61 34.99
N LEU A 173 -53.03 -13.68 35.23
CA LEU A 173 -53.76 -13.56 36.49
C LEU A 173 -54.67 -14.78 36.71
N GLU A 174 -54.37 -15.53 37.77
CA GLU A 174 -55.17 -16.63 38.29
C GLU A 174 -56.51 -16.07 38.83
N GLN A 175 -57.61 -16.38 38.14
CA GLN A 175 -58.95 -16.05 38.58
C GLN A 175 -59.36 -16.99 39.71
N VAL A 176 -59.34 -16.48 40.95
CA VAL A 176 -59.94 -17.15 42.11
C VAL A 176 -61.41 -16.75 42.19
N GLU A 177 -62.30 -17.69 41.90
CA GLU A 177 -63.74 -17.61 42.16
C GLU A 177 -64.00 -17.88 43.66
N PRO A 178 -64.95 -17.16 44.29
CA PRO A 178 -65.64 -17.71 45.44
C PRO A 178 -67.17 -17.71 45.29
N ALA A 179 -67.71 -18.87 45.71
CA ALA A 179 -69.05 -19.30 46.10
C ALA A 179 -70.21 -18.28 46.17
#